data_AF-A0A5M5N4L3-F1
#
_entry.id   AF-A0A5M5N4L3-F1
#
_cell.length_a   1.000
_cell.length_b   1.000
_cell.length_c   1.000
_cell.angle_alpha   90.00
_cell.angle_beta   90.00
_cell.angle_gamma   90.00
#
_symmetry.space_group_name_H-M   'P 1'
#
loop_
_entity.id
_entity.type
_entity.pdbx_description
1 polymer ?
#
loop_
_entity_poly.entity_id
_entity_poly.type
_entity_poly.pdbx_seq_one_letter_code
_entity_poly.pdbx_strand_id
1 'polypeptide(L)'
;MNNLLIIGNGFDLDLGLPTKYSNFIESKYFKKQNIRRGSKLFKYISETYHDKKWIDIENELKRFALDDKGKNILFNKTEKDFELLRVSLCDYLSSLSYESINKESAACMLIESVINNYLFKKVYTYNYTDLEKIIDILDVKKTFNNQIEIEYVHGKVNDKSIILGFEDSAEVKDDYLFMIKSFSRHFRSHNIQYDMILADEVIFFGHSLGSTDYHYFEHFFRNQSNEQIKKEDSKIITIFTYDNKSRLEILTQLRSMNEKKTNLLFSLNQLNIFCTKDGEGDKERIEEYCKNLKTKGIAAQKEIISKTAVDQRKKG
;
A
#
# COMPACT_ATOMS: atom_id res chain seq x y z
N MET A 1 12.14 -16.76 -12.12
CA MET A 1 12.16 -15.49 -11.38
C MET A 1 10.85 -14.77 -11.64
N ASN A 2 10.10 -14.49 -10.60
CA ASN A 2 8.80 -13.83 -10.58
C ASN A 2 8.80 -12.79 -9.46
N ASN A 3 8.53 -11.54 -9.78
CA ASN A 3 8.62 -10.43 -8.83
C ASN A 3 7.23 -9.86 -8.56
N LEU A 4 7.02 -9.41 -7.32
CA LEU A 4 5.78 -8.79 -6.87
C LEU A 4 6.06 -7.38 -6.37
N LEU A 5 5.25 -6.41 -6.78
CA LEU A 5 5.27 -5.05 -6.23
C LEU A 5 4.01 -4.81 -5.39
N ILE A 6 4.19 -4.28 -4.19
CA ILE A 6 3.15 -3.89 -3.25
C ILE A 6 3.34 -2.39 -2.93
N ILE A 7 2.34 -1.60 -3.27
CA ILE A 7 2.36 -0.14 -3.16
C ILE A 7 1.49 0.29 -1.98
N GLY A 8 2.01 1.16 -1.12
CA GLY A 8 1.27 1.89 -0.10
C GLY A 8 1.39 3.40 -0.25
N ASN A 9 0.77 4.14 0.68
CA ASN A 9 0.51 5.58 0.48
C ASN A 9 1.78 6.41 0.30
N GLY A 10 2.92 5.96 0.86
CA GLY A 10 4.21 6.61 0.64
C GLY A 10 4.62 6.70 -0.84
N PHE A 11 4.11 5.86 -1.73
CA PHE A 11 4.31 5.98 -3.17
C PHE A 11 3.70 7.27 -3.74
N ASP A 12 2.43 7.53 -3.44
CA ASP A 12 1.75 8.75 -3.86
C ASP A 12 2.43 10.00 -3.26
N LEU A 13 2.87 9.90 -2.01
CA LEU A 13 3.58 10.98 -1.33
C LEU A 13 4.94 11.27 -1.95
N ASP A 14 5.68 10.25 -2.35
CA ASP A 14 6.99 10.39 -3.02
C ASP A 14 6.82 11.00 -4.42
N LEU A 15 5.72 10.68 -5.12
CA LEU A 15 5.28 11.36 -6.33
C LEU A 15 4.82 12.81 -6.11
N GLY A 16 4.72 13.27 -4.86
CA GLY A 16 4.28 14.62 -4.51
C GLY A 16 2.77 14.82 -4.44
N LEU A 17 1.97 13.75 -4.48
CA LEU A 17 0.52 13.83 -4.36
C LEU A 17 0.10 14.05 -2.89
N PRO A 18 -0.83 14.97 -2.59
CA PRO A 18 -1.24 15.27 -1.22
C PRO A 18 -2.27 14.26 -0.70
N THR A 19 -1.86 13.00 -0.53
CA THR A 19 -2.75 11.88 -0.15
C THR A 19 -2.72 11.54 1.33
N LYS A 20 -2.06 12.34 2.18
CA LYS A 20 -2.11 12.11 3.64
C LYS A 20 -3.52 12.39 4.16
N TYR A 21 -3.91 11.67 5.21
CA TYR A 21 -5.14 11.99 5.94
C TYR A 21 -5.16 13.42 6.48
N SER A 22 -4.00 14.00 6.83
CA SER A 22 -3.90 15.42 7.20
C SER A 22 -4.31 16.34 6.05
N ASN A 23 -3.91 16.04 4.81
CA ASN A 23 -4.29 16.84 3.64
C ASN A 23 -5.81 16.78 3.41
N PHE A 24 -6.41 15.60 3.60
CA PHE A 24 -7.86 15.43 3.55
C PHE A 24 -8.58 16.25 4.63
N ILE A 25 -8.16 16.18 5.89
CA ILE A 25 -8.78 16.89 7.02
C ILE A 25 -8.69 18.42 6.83
N GLU A 26 -7.59 18.91 6.27
CA GLU A 26 -7.39 20.32 5.97
C GLU A 26 -8.18 20.81 4.75
N SER A 27 -8.65 19.88 3.91
CA SER A 27 -9.39 20.19 2.69
C SER A 27 -10.80 20.73 2.96
N LYS A 28 -11.37 21.38 1.94
CA LYS A 28 -12.78 21.82 1.96
C LYS A 28 -13.78 20.66 2.07
N TYR A 29 -13.39 19.45 1.63
CA TYR A 29 -14.26 18.27 1.64
C TYR A 29 -14.56 17.83 3.06
N PHE A 30 -13.53 17.71 3.91
CA PHE A 30 -13.70 17.39 5.33
C PHE A 30 -14.32 18.56 6.11
N LYS A 31 -13.77 19.77 5.97
CA LYS A 31 -14.22 20.96 6.72
C LYS A 31 -15.71 21.28 6.52
N LYS A 32 -16.23 21.11 5.29
CA LYS A 32 -17.65 21.33 4.99
C LYS A 32 -18.57 20.40 5.80
N GLN A 33 -18.18 19.13 5.99
CA GLN A 33 -18.97 18.19 6.78
C GLN A 33 -18.86 18.47 8.27
N ASN A 34 -17.65 18.83 8.74
CA ASN A 34 -17.40 19.14 10.15
C ASN A 34 -18.18 20.38 10.64
N ILE A 35 -18.31 21.42 9.80
CA ILE A 35 -19.02 22.67 10.15
C ILE A 35 -20.54 22.50 10.08
N ARG A 36 -21.05 21.79 9.05
CA ARG A 36 -22.49 21.74 8.76
C ARG A 36 -23.28 20.76 9.62
N ARG A 37 -22.60 19.87 10.35
CA ARG A 37 -23.25 18.80 11.12
C ARG A 37 -22.57 18.67 12.47
N GLY A 38 -23.35 18.62 13.55
CA GLY A 38 -22.90 18.16 14.87
C GLY A 38 -22.58 16.65 14.87
N SER A 39 -21.77 16.20 13.91
CA SER A 39 -21.27 14.84 13.78
C SER A 39 -20.20 14.63 14.83
N LYS A 40 -20.43 13.66 15.72
CA LYS A 40 -19.50 13.32 16.79
C LYS A 40 -18.18 12.77 16.24
N LEU A 41 -18.27 12.01 15.13
CA LEU A 41 -17.11 11.38 14.49
C LEU A 41 -16.18 12.41 13.83
N PHE A 42 -16.69 13.25 12.93
CA PHE A 42 -15.91 14.34 12.32
C PHE A 42 -15.28 15.28 13.36
N LYS A 43 -16.02 15.61 14.42
CA LYS A 43 -15.50 16.43 15.52
C LYS A 43 -14.32 15.72 16.22
N TYR A 44 -14.47 14.45 16.58
CA TYR A 44 -13.42 13.65 17.20
C TYR A 44 -12.16 13.55 16.33
N ILE A 45 -12.30 13.27 15.03
CA ILE A 45 -11.17 13.21 14.09
C ILE A 45 -10.50 14.58 14.00
N SER A 46 -11.28 15.65 13.89
CA SER A 46 -10.78 17.02 13.81
C SER A 46 -9.99 17.39 15.07
N GLU A 47 -10.55 17.20 16.27
CA GLU A 47 -9.90 17.52 17.54
C GLU A 47 -8.59 16.73 17.69
N THR A 48 -8.64 15.42 17.45
CA THR A 48 -7.46 14.54 17.51
C THR A 48 -6.34 15.01 16.58
N TYR A 49 -6.67 15.42 15.35
CA TYR A 49 -5.69 15.96 14.42
C TYR A 49 -5.09 17.29 14.90
N HIS A 50 -5.92 18.21 15.43
CA HIS A 50 -5.44 19.52 15.87
C HIS A 50 -4.52 19.43 17.09
N ASP A 51 -4.74 18.43 17.95
CA ASP A 51 -3.91 18.16 19.13
C ASP A 51 -2.57 17.51 18.76
N LYS A 52 -2.59 16.48 17.90
CA LYS A 52 -1.38 15.68 17.58
C LYS A 52 -0.57 16.20 16.39
N LYS A 53 -1.18 17.02 15.51
CA LYS A 53 -0.65 17.42 14.19
C LYS A 53 -0.31 16.25 13.25
N TRP A 54 -0.78 15.05 13.59
CA TRP A 54 -0.66 13.83 12.81
C TRP A 54 -1.82 12.91 13.17
N ILE A 55 -2.30 12.15 12.21
CA ILE A 55 -3.45 11.26 12.42
C ILE A 55 -3.42 10.08 11.46
N ASP A 56 -3.81 8.93 12.01
CA ASP A 56 -4.19 7.73 11.29
C ASP A 56 -5.69 7.53 11.49
N ILE A 57 -6.49 7.86 10.46
CA ILE A 57 -7.95 7.85 10.58
C ILE A 57 -8.47 6.46 10.92
N GLU A 58 -7.84 5.39 10.41
CA GLU A 58 -8.30 4.01 10.65
C GLU A 58 -8.12 3.61 12.11
N ASN A 59 -6.95 3.90 12.67
CA ASN A 59 -6.68 3.65 14.09
C ASN A 59 -7.52 4.53 15.01
N GLU A 60 -7.78 5.79 14.66
CA GLU A 60 -8.66 6.64 15.46
C GLU A 60 -10.15 6.22 15.31
N LEU A 61 -10.59 5.68 14.17
CA LEU A 61 -11.92 5.06 14.03
C LEU A 61 -12.07 3.86 14.97
N LYS A 62 -11.04 3.00 15.04
CA LYS A 62 -11.01 1.87 15.98
C LYS A 62 -11.12 2.34 17.43
N ARG A 63 -10.33 3.35 17.82
CA ARG A 63 -10.38 3.94 19.17
C ARG A 63 -11.75 4.52 19.49
N PHE A 64 -12.33 5.28 18.55
CA PHE A 64 -13.67 5.83 18.68
C PHE A 64 -14.73 4.74 18.94
N ALA A 65 -14.64 3.61 18.22
CA ALA A 65 -15.56 2.49 18.40
C ALA A 65 -15.35 1.76 19.74
N LEU A 66 -14.11 1.60 20.20
CA LEU A 66 -13.77 0.96 21.48
C LEU A 66 -14.17 1.83 22.69
N ASP A 67 -14.01 3.15 22.59
CA ASP A 67 -14.26 4.09 23.69
C ASP A 67 -15.76 4.37 23.93
N ASP A 68 -16.66 3.98 23.00
CA ASP A 68 -18.08 4.22 23.19
C ASP A 68 -18.70 3.31 24.25
N LYS A 69 -18.99 3.91 25.40
CA LYS A 69 -19.57 3.24 26.57
C LYS A 69 -21.07 2.89 26.42
N GLY A 70 -21.68 3.01 25.23
CA GLY A 70 -23.01 2.44 24.96
C GLY A 70 -24.19 3.22 25.52
N LYS A 71 -24.25 4.54 25.30
CA LYS A 71 -25.51 5.28 25.49
C LYS A 71 -26.29 5.28 24.17
N ASN A 72 -27.21 4.31 24.06
CA ASN A 72 -28.10 3.89 22.94
C ASN A 72 -28.84 4.94 22.07
N ILE A 73 -28.48 6.23 22.06
CA ILE A 73 -29.31 7.27 21.43
C ILE A 73 -28.78 7.71 20.03
N LEU A 74 -27.61 7.24 19.57
CA LEU A 74 -26.96 7.80 18.36
C LEU A 74 -26.51 6.80 17.26
N PHE A 75 -26.86 5.52 17.34
CA PHE A 75 -26.40 4.46 16.42
C PHE A 75 -26.51 4.82 14.93
N ASN A 76 -27.72 5.14 14.45
CA ASN A 76 -27.97 5.50 13.04
C ASN A 76 -27.28 6.80 12.57
N LYS A 77 -26.81 7.65 13.49
CA LYS A 77 -26.10 8.88 13.15
C LYS A 77 -24.63 8.58 12.85
N THR A 78 -24.01 7.69 13.62
CA THR A 78 -22.60 7.31 13.44
C THR A 78 -22.36 6.59 12.12
N GLU A 79 -23.19 5.64 11.73
CA GLU A 79 -23.05 4.94 10.44
C GLU A 79 -23.14 5.92 9.26
N LYS A 80 -24.10 6.85 9.31
CA LYS A 80 -24.25 7.92 8.31
C LYS A 80 -23.06 8.88 8.29
N ASP A 81 -22.50 9.20 9.46
CA ASP A 81 -21.32 10.06 9.59
C ASP A 81 -20.07 9.34 9.05
N PHE A 82 -19.93 8.04 9.31
CA PHE A 82 -18.85 7.22 8.75
C PHE A 82 -18.94 7.13 7.23
N GLU A 83 -20.14 6.87 6.69
CA GLU A 83 -20.27 6.80 5.24
C GLU A 83 -20.03 8.16 4.57
N LEU A 84 -20.43 9.24 5.24
CA LEU A 84 -20.11 10.59 4.80
C LEU A 84 -18.59 10.88 4.83
N LEU A 85 -17.88 10.36 5.83
CA LEU A 85 -16.42 10.45 5.93
C LEU A 85 -15.77 9.73 4.75
N ARG A 86 -16.18 8.49 4.46
CA ARG A 86 -15.69 7.71 3.33
C ARG A 86 -15.97 8.41 2.00
N VAL A 87 -17.20 8.84 1.75
CA VAL A 87 -17.55 9.57 0.51
C VAL A 87 -16.76 10.87 0.38
N SER A 88 -16.59 11.63 1.48
CA SER A 88 -15.83 12.88 1.44
C SER A 88 -14.34 12.66 1.18
N LEU A 89 -13.76 11.56 1.69
CA LEU A 89 -12.40 11.14 1.37
C LEU A 89 -12.27 10.77 -0.11
N CYS A 90 -13.23 10.00 -0.63
CA CYS A 90 -13.28 9.65 -2.04
C CYS A 90 -13.34 10.90 -2.92
N ASP A 91 -14.26 11.82 -2.63
CA ASP A 91 -14.42 13.08 -3.37
C ASP A 91 -13.16 13.95 -3.33
N TYR A 92 -12.48 14.00 -2.19
CA TYR A 92 -11.21 14.71 -2.06
C TYR A 92 -10.14 14.12 -2.97
N LEU A 93 -9.91 12.81 -2.87
CA LEU A 93 -8.89 12.11 -3.64
C LEU A 93 -9.19 12.12 -5.14
N SER A 94 -10.46 11.97 -5.54
CA SER A 94 -10.91 12.13 -6.94
C SER A 94 -10.65 13.53 -7.50
N SER A 95 -10.52 14.55 -6.65
CA SER A 95 -10.29 15.93 -7.07
C SER A 95 -8.82 16.33 -7.22
N LEU A 96 -7.89 15.42 -6.89
CA LEU A 96 -6.46 15.69 -7.01
C LEU A 96 -6.04 15.77 -8.49
N SER A 97 -5.15 16.72 -8.77
CA SER A 97 -4.48 16.82 -10.07
C SER A 97 -3.23 15.94 -10.07
N TYR A 98 -2.98 15.29 -11.20
CA TYR A 98 -1.79 14.47 -11.45
C TYR A 98 -0.76 15.22 -12.32
N GLU A 99 -1.00 16.49 -12.67
CA GLU A 99 -0.13 17.27 -13.56
C GLU A 99 1.24 17.61 -12.94
N SER A 100 1.28 17.73 -11.62
CA SER A 100 2.49 18.11 -10.86
C SER A 100 3.21 16.92 -10.23
N ILE A 101 3.08 15.72 -10.80
CA ILE A 101 3.80 14.54 -10.31
C ILE A 101 5.30 14.76 -10.40
N ASN A 102 6.02 14.44 -9.32
CA ASN A 102 7.47 14.45 -9.26
C ASN A 102 8.05 13.27 -10.05
N LYS A 103 8.51 13.53 -11.28
CA LYS A 103 9.13 12.54 -12.17
C LYS A 103 10.55 12.13 -11.76
N GLU A 104 11.17 12.85 -10.83
CA GLU A 104 12.51 12.53 -10.31
C GLU A 104 12.45 11.70 -9.01
N SER A 105 11.24 11.37 -8.55
CA SER A 105 11.00 10.60 -7.32
C SER A 105 11.48 9.14 -7.44
N ALA A 106 11.75 8.52 -6.30
CA ALA A 106 12.07 7.10 -6.23
C ALA A 106 10.87 6.23 -6.67
N ALA A 107 9.65 6.69 -6.39
CA ALA A 107 8.41 6.07 -6.87
C ALA A 107 8.37 6.03 -8.40
N CYS A 108 8.68 7.15 -9.07
CA CYS A 108 8.75 7.22 -10.52
C CYS A 108 9.83 6.29 -11.09
N MET A 109 11.04 6.33 -10.51
CA MET A 109 12.13 5.46 -10.94
C MET A 109 11.79 3.96 -10.80
N LEU A 110 11.15 3.57 -9.68
CA LEU A 110 10.77 2.18 -9.46
C LEU A 110 9.66 1.74 -10.41
N ILE A 111 8.58 2.52 -10.54
CA ILE A 111 7.43 2.09 -11.37
C ILE A 111 7.87 1.91 -12.82
N GLU A 112 8.75 2.79 -13.34
CA GLU A 112 9.34 2.63 -14.67
C GLU A 112 10.14 1.33 -14.83
N SER A 113 10.86 0.92 -13.79
CA SER A 113 11.64 -0.32 -13.76
C SER A 113 10.77 -1.57 -13.66
N VAL A 114 9.50 -1.42 -13.25
CA VAL A 114 8.55 -2.51 -13.02
C VAL A 114 7.62 -2.69 -14.21
N ILE A 115 7.01 -1.63 -14.74
CA ILE A 115 5.91 -1.77 -15.71
C ILE A 115 6.33 -2.24 -17.11
N ASN A 116 7.62 -2.10 -17.45
CA ASN A 116 8.20 -2.64 -18.68
C ASN A 116 8.94 -3.97 -18.44
N ASN A 117 8.79 -4.58 -17.27
CA ASN A 117 9.57 -5.72 -16.84
C ASN A 117 8.71 -7.00 -16.77
N TYR A 118 9.07 -7.98 -17.59
CA TYR A 118 8.35 -9.25 -17.73
C TYR A 118 8.50 -10.19 -16.53
N LEU A 119 9.35 -9.83 -15.56
CA LEU A 119 9.42 -10.51 -14.27
C LEU A 119 8.23 -10.15 -13.37
N PHE A 120 7.52 -9.06 -13.66
CA PHE A 120 6.32 -8.67 -12.94
C PHE A 120 5.09 -9.08 -13.74
N LYS A 121 4.19 -9.78 -13.07
CA LYS A 121 2.85 -10.10 -13.59
C LYS A 121 1.75 -9.40 -12.81
N LYS A 122 2.05 -8.94 -11.60
CA LYS A 122 1.06 -8.35 -10.71
C LYS A 122 1.65 -7.23 -9.87
N VAL A 123 0.83 -6.20 -9.66
CA VAL A 123 1.07 -5.11 -8.72
C VAL A 123 -0.14 -5.00 -7.80
N TYR A 124 0.10 -5.04 -6.50
CA TYR A 124 -0.90 -4.72 -5.50
C TYR A 124 -0.75 -3.27 -5.08
N THR A 125 -1.86 -2.53 -5.04
CA THR A 125 -1.87 -1.17 -4.50
C THR A 125 -2.90 -1.05 -3.38
N TYR A 126 -2.45 -0.48 -2.26
CA TYR A 126 -3.28 -0.09 -1.13
C TYR A 126 -3.72 1.37 -1.25
N ASN A 127 -3.24 2.08 -2.28
CA ASN A 127 -3.62 3.47 -2.54
C ASN A 127 -4.95 3.51 -3.28
N TYR A 128 -5.75 4.52 -2.97
CA TYR A 128 -7.03 4.72 -3.63
C TYR A 128 -6.92 5.44 -4.98
N THR A 129 -5.81 6.15 -5.22
CA THR A 129 -5.55 6.94 -6.44
C THR A 129 -5.44 6.05 -7.67
N ASP A 130 -5.62 6.64 -8.84
CA ASP A 130 -5.61 5.90 -10.11
C ASP A 130 -4.17 5.64 -10.58
N LEU A 131 -3.66 4.45 -10.25
CA LEU A 131 -2.30 4.03 -10.63
C LEU A 131 -2.14 3.91 -12.15
N GLU A 132 -3.18 3.52 -12.88
CA GLU A 132 -3.12 3.44 -14.34
C GLU A 132 -2.95 4.83 -14.94
N LYS A 133 -3.71 5.81 -14.46
CA LYS A 133 -3.56 7.20 -14.89
C LYS A 133 -2.19 7.79 -14.52
N ILE A 134 -1.66 7.45 -13.34
CA ILE A 134 -0.28 7.83 -12.95
C ILE A 134 0.72 7.27 -13.98
N ILE A 135 0.63 5.98 -14.28
CA ILE A 135 1.51 5.32 -15.26
C ILE A 135 1.42 5.99 -16.64
N ASP A 136 0.23 6.42 -17.06
CA ASP A 136 0.00 7.07 -18.35
C ASP A 136 0.68 8.44 -18.44
N ILE A 137 0.58 9.24 -17.38
CA ILE A 137 1.17 10.58 -17.30
C ILE A 137 2.71 10.52 -17.28
N LEU A 138 3.26 9.44 -16.75
CA LEU A 138 4.69 9.20 -16.75
C LEU A 138 5.23 8.84 -18.17
N ASP A 139 4.37 8.73 -19.21
CA ASP A 139 4.71 8.37 -20.61
C ASP A 139 5.51 7.06 -20.72
N VAL A 140 5.34 6.17 -19.74
CA VAL A 140 6.09 4.91 -19.70
C VAL A 140 5.46 3.84 -20.62
N LYS A 141 4.29 4.15 -21.20
CA LYS A 141 3.47 3.24 -22.01
C LYS A 141 3.97 2.93 -23.43
N LYS A 142 5.10 3.47 -23.89
CA LYS A 142 5.60 3.19 -25.25
C LYS A 142 5.93 1.70 -25.51
N THR A 143 6.13 0.90 -24.46
CA THR A 143 6.36 -0.56 -24.53
C THR A 143 5.75 -1.28 -23.32
N PHE A 144 4.53 -0.91 -22.91
CA PHE A 144 3.88 -1.48 -21.73
C PHE A 144 3.82 -3.02 -21.83
N ASN A 145 4.21 -3.70 -20.75
CA ASN A 145 3.86 -5.10 -20.60
C ASN A 145 2.36 -5.18 -20.29
N ASN A 146 1.51 -5.31 -21.33
CA ASN A 146 0.05 -5.45 -21.21
C ASN A 146 -0.40 -6.64 -20.33
N GLN A 147 0.53 -7.42 -19.78
CA GLN A 147 0.25 -8.58 -18.92
C GLN A 147 0.29 -8.25 -17.41
N ILE A 148 0.68 -7.04 -17.01
CA ILE A 148 0.70 -6.68 -15.58
C ILE A 148 -0.73 -6.41 -15.11
N GLU A 149 -1.20 -7.23 -14.18
CA GLU A 149 -2.45 -7.04 -13.46
C GLU A 149 -2.25 -6.08 -12.29
N ILE A 150 -3.08 -5.02 -12.20
CA ILE A 150 -3.08 -4.10 -11.06
C ILE A 150 -4.30 -4.41 -10.19
N GLU A 151 -4.06 -4.86 -8.96
CA GLU A 151 -5.10 -5.15 -7.97
C GLU A 151 -5.15 -4.08 -6.86
N TYR A 152 -6.32 -3.49 -6.66
CA TYR A 152 -6.58 -2.48 -5.64
C TYR A 152 -7.15 -3.11 -4.37
N VAL A 153 -6.32 -3.26 -3.34
CA VAL A 153 -6.67 -3.99 -2.12
C VAL A 153 -7.78 -3.31 -1.32
N HIS A 154 -7.75 -1.99 -1.28
CA HIS A 154 -8.74 -1.16 -0.59
C HIS A 154 -9.66 -0.42 -1.56
N GLY A 155 -9.82 -0.93 -2.78
CA GLY A 155 -10.62 -0.28 -3.82
C GLY A 155 -9.99 1.01 -4.35
N LYS A 156 -10.72 1.73 -5.21
CA LYS A 156 -10.21 2.93 -5.89
C LYS A 156 -11.22 4.07 -5.95
N VAL A 157 -10.71 5.28 -6.20
CA VAL A 157 -11.54 6.48 -6.28
C VAL A 157 -12.43 6.50 -7.53
N ASN A 158 -11.97 5.90 -8.63
CA ASN A 158 -12.66 6.00 -9.94
C ASN A 158 -14.04 5.32 -9.96
N ASP A 159 -14.19 4.20 -9.26
CA ASP A 159 -15.44 3.47 -9.13
C ASP A 159 -16.12 3.66 -7.76
N LYS A 160 -15.57 4.58 -6.95
CA LYS A 160 -16.04 4.91 -5.59
C LYS A 160 -16.03 3.72 -4.63
N SER A 161 -15.20 2.72 -4.89
CA SER A 161 -15.16 1.47 -4.12
C SER A 161 -14.22 1.53 -2.91
N ILE A 162 -13.71 2.71 -2.54
CA ILE A 162 -12.72 2.85 -1.47
C ILE A 162 -13.20 2.18 -0.17
N ILE A 163 -12.30 1.46 0.49
CA ILE A 163 -12.51 0.73 1.74
C ILE A 163 -11.70 1.44 2.83
N LEU A 164 -12.41 2.16 3.69
CA LEU A 164 -11.86 2.79 4.89
C LEU A 164 -12.37 2.00 6.10
N GLY A 165 -11.54 1.78 7.11
CA GLY A 165 -11.99 1.07 8.31
C GLY A 165 -10.84 0.47 9.10
N PHE A 166 -11.14 -0.48 9.97
CA PHE A 166 -10.14 -1.23 10.73
C PHE A 166 -10.30 -2.74 10.52
N GLU A 167 -9.32 -3.49 11.03
CA GLU A 167 -9.18 -4.92 10.84
C GLU A 167 -10.25 -5.76 11.56
N ASP A 168 -10.49 -6.98 11.06
CA ASP A 168 -11.45 -7.94 11.61
C ASP A 168 -11.20 -8.32 13.09
N SER A 169 -9.96 -8.29 13.55
CA SER A 169 -9.60 -8.67 14.91
C SER A 169 -9.96 -7.61 15.97
N ALA A 170 -10.57 -6.49 15.57
CA ALA A 170 -10.99 -5.47 16.51
C ALA A 170 -12.23 -5.91 17.32
N GLU A 171 -12.07 -6.04 18.64
CA GLU A 171 -13.17 -6.38 19.56
C GLU A 171 -14.08 -5.17 19.86
N VAL A 172 -14.89 -4.78 18.87
CA VAL A 172 -15.86 -3.68 18.97
C VAL A 172 -17.28 -4.20 19.15
N LYS A 173 -18.21 -3.34 19.59
CA LYS A 173 -19.64 -3.69 19.66
C LYS A 173 -20.21 -3.89 18.26
N ASP A 174 -21.28 -4.69 18.17
CA ASP A 174 -22.04 -4.94 16.94
C ASP A 174 -22.41 -3.65 16.19
N ASP A 175 -22.69 -2.60 16.98
CA ASP A 175 -23.02 -1.26 16.51
C ASP A 175 -21.90 -0.55 15.72
N TYR A 176 -20.70 -1.12 15.63
CA TYR A 176 -19.56 -0.54 14.90
C TYR A 176 -19.01 -1.47 13.83
N LEU A 177 -19.65 -2.62 13.60
CA LEU A 177 -19.21 -3.62 12.61
C LEU A 177 -19.20 -3.07 11.18
N PHE A 178 -19.98 -2.04 10.88
CA PHE A 178 -19.94 -1.35 9.57
C PHE A 178 -18.59 -0.66 9.28
N MET A 179 -17.73 -0.48 10.29
CA MET A 179 -16.36 0.06 10.14
C MET A 179 -15.29 -1.04 9.93
N ILE A 180 -15.65 -2.33 10.00
CA ILE A 180 -14.73 -3.42 9.68
C ILE A 180 -14.53 -3.49 8.16
N LYS A 181 -13.27 -3.48 7.72
CA LYS A 181 -12.93 -3.43 6.27
C LYS A 181 -13.53 -4.61 5.48
N SER A 182 -13.47 -5.82 6.01
CA SER A 182 -13.98 -7.04 5.36
C SER A 182 -15.51 -7.03 5.20
N PHE A 183 -16.23 -6.24 5.99
CA PHE A 183 -17.69 -6.13 5.93
C PHE A 183 -18.14 -5.12 4.88
N SER A 184 -17.21 -4.37 4.28
CA SER A 184 -17.51 -3.50 3.15
C SER A 184 -18.06 -4.29 1.98
N ARG A 185 -19.14 -3.79 1.35
CA ARG A 185 -19.69 -4.35 0.10
C ARG A 185 -18.68 -4.37 -1.06
N HIS A 186 -17.64 -3.54 -0.95
CA HIS A 186 -16.57 -3.41 -1.94
C HIS A 186 -15.38 -4.32 -1.63
N PHE A 187 -15.36 -5.00 -0.47
CA PHE A 187 -14.31 -5.95 -0.15
C PHE A 187 -14.28 -7.08 -1.17
N ARG A 188 -13.07 -7.46 -1.57
CA ARG A 188 -12.79 -8.57 -2.46
C ARG A 188 -11.65 -9.39 -1.86
N SER A 189 -11.71 -10.69 -2.07
CA SER A 189 -10.59 -11.56 -1.71
C SER A 189 -9.43 -11.31 -2.66
N HIS A 190 -8.24 -11.09 -2.10
CA HIS A 190 -7.01 -10.90 -2.85
C HIS A 190 -6.04 -12.03 -2.52
N ASN A 191 -5.28 -12.49 -3.52
CA ASN A 191 -4.34 -13.61 -3.37
C ASN A 191 -2.94 -13.18 -2.89
N ILE A 192 -2.82 -12.00 -2.27
CA ILE A 192 -1.55 -11.37 -1.86
C ILE A 192 -0.65 -12.34 -1.10
N GLN A 193 -1.20 -13.09 -0.14
CA GLN A 193 -0.44 -14.04 0.66
C GLN A 193 0.20 -15.14 -0.22
N TYR A 194 -0.56 -15.69 -1.17
CA TYR A 194 -0.07 -16.71 -2.10
C TYR A 194 0.94 -16.12 -3.07
N ASP A 195 0.66 -14.94 -3.61
CA ASP A 195 1.53 -14.28 -4.59
C ASP A 195 2.87 -13.87 -3.97
N MET A 196 2.90 -13.47 -2.69
CA MET A 196 4.15 -13.23 -1.95
C MET A 196 4.95 -14.52 -1.71
N ILE A 197 4.27 -15.65 -1.41
CA ILE A 197 4.94 -16.95 -1.23
C ILE A 197 5.55 -17.43 -2.56
N LEU A 198 4.86 -17.22 -3.68
CA LEU A 198 5.29 -17.65 -5.01
C LEU A 198 6.32 -16.70 -5.65
N ALA A 199 6.41 -15.45 -5.22
CA ALA A 199 7.40 -14.50 -5.72
C ALA A 199 8.82 -14.86 -5.26
N ASP A 200 9.81 -14.65 -6.12
CA ASP A 200 11.23 -14.73 -5.78
C ASP A 200 11.69 -13.42 -5.11
N GLU A 201 11.14 -12.29 -5.56
CA GLU A 201 11.38 -10.96 -4.99
C GLU A 201 10.06 -10.24 -4.68
N VAL A 202 9.92 -9.76 -3.44
CA VAL A 202 8.78 -8.95 -3.00
C VAL A 202 9.24 -7.55 -2.69
N ILE A 203 8.69 -6.57 -3.41
CA ILE A 203 9.03 -5.16 -3.28
C ILE A 203 7.87 -4.43 -2.62
N PHE A 204 8.14 -3.73 -1.52
CA PHE A 204 7.19 -2.83 -0.86
C PHE A 204 7.62 -1.39 -1.11
N PHE A 205 6.72 -0.53 -1.59
CA PHE A 205 7.00 0.90 -1.71
C PHE A 205 6.01 1.72 -0.88
N GLY A 206 6.51 2.46 0.10
CA GLY A 206 5.72 3.42 0.85
C GLY A 206 4.58 2.80 1.67
N HIS A 207 4.61 1.49 1.89
CA HIS A 207 3.65 0.78 2.72
C HIS A 207 4.11 0.82 4.18
N SER A 208 3.24 1.22 5.11
CA SER A 208 3.58 1.32 6.54
C SER A 208 3.72 -0.04 7.23
N LEU A 209 3.17 -1.09 6.61
CA LEU A 209 3.00 -2.42 7.19
C LEU A 209 2.33 -2.33 8.57
N GLY A 210 1.37 -1.41 8.72
CA GLY A 210 0.69 -1.15 9.99
C GLY A 210 -0.27 -2.27 10.40
N SER A 211 -0.66 -2.26 11.67
CA SER A 211 -1.50 -3.29 12.30
C SER A 211 -2.85 -3.53 11.62
N THR A 212 -3.43 -2.52 10.99
CA THR A 212 -4.71 -2.62 10.28
C THR A 212 -4.66 -3.53 9.05
N ASP A 213 -3.45 -3.80 8.54
CA ASP A 213 -3.22 -4.63 7.34
C ASP A 213 -2.35 -5.86 7.64
N TYR A 214 -2.10 -6.18 8.92
CA TYR A 214 -1.24 -7.30 9.34
C TYR A 214 -1.69 -8.64 8.76
N HIS A 215 -2.99 -8.89 8.63
CA HIS A 215 -3.51 -10.16 8.13
C HIS A 215 -3.03 -10.49 6.70
N TYR A 216 -2.62 -9.49 5.91
CA TYR A 216 -2.03 -9.74 4.60
C TYR A 216 -0.56 -10.19 4.68
N PHE A 217 0.20 -9.76 5.69
CA PHE A 217 1.66 -9.84 5.70
C PHE A 217 2.26 -10.69 6.82
N GLU A 218 1.58 -10.83 7.95
CA GLU A 218 2.10 -11.48 9.15
C GLU A 218 2.54 -12.92 8.86
N HIS A 219 1.68 -13.70 8.21
CA HIS A 219 1.98 -15.08 7.84
C HIS A 219 3.24 -15.17 6.95
N PHE A 220 3.39 -14.27 5.98
CA PHE A 220 4.56 -14.24 5.11
C PHE A 220 5.83 -13.94 5.90
N PHE A 221 5.87 -12.86 6.68
CA PHE A 221 7.07 -12.49 7.44
C PHE A 221 7.41 -13.49 8.55
N ARG A 222 6.40 -14.09 9.19
CA ARG A 222 6.59 -15.17 10.17
C ARG A 222 7.23 -16.40 9.52
N ASN A 223 6.75 -16.80 8.35
CA ASN A 223 7.32 -17.93 7.60
C ASN A 223 8.74 -17.62 7.13
N GLN A 224 8.99 -16.42 6.61
CA GLN A 224 10.32 -15.97 6.18
C GLN A 224 11.31 -15.80 7.34
N SER A 225 10.85 -15.89 8.59
CA SER A 225 11.67 -15.86 9.81
C SER A 225 11.73 -17.23 10.50
N ASN A 226 11.28 -18.31 9.85
CA ASN A 226 11.28 -19.66 10.40
C ASN A 226 12.62 -20.35 10.13
N GLU A 227 13.28 -20.89 11.16
CA GLU A 227 14.56 -21.60 11.06
C GLU A 227 14.52 -22.82 10.12
N GLN A 228 13.33 -23.35 9.84
CA GLN A 228 13.11 -24.50 8.96
C GLN A 228 13.00 -24.12 7.48
N ILE A 229 13.09 -22.84 7.12
CA ILE A 229 13.04 -22.43 5.72
C ILE A 229 14.23 -23.02 4.96
N LYS A 230 13.96 -23.54 3.77
CA LYS A 230 15.02 -24.05 2.90
C LYS A 230 15.61 -22.91 2.08
N LYS A 231 16.85 -23.08 1.63
CA LYS A 231 17.55 -22.04 0.87
C LYS A 231 16.82 -21.69 -0.44
N GLU A 232 16.18 -22.65 -1.08
CA GLU A 232 15.35 -22.46 -2.27
C GLU A 232 14.08 -21.63 -2.03
N ASP A 233 13.62 -21.53 -0.77
CA ASP A 233 12.43 -20.76 -0.38
C ASP A 233 12.79 -19.33 0.09
N SER A 234 14.09 -19.03 0.19
CA SER A 234 14.63 -17.71 0.55
C SER A 234 14.16 -16.64 -0.43
N LYS A 235 13.81 -15.46 0.09
CA LYS A 235 13.29 -14.34 -0.70
C LYS A 235 14.28 -13.19 -0.80
N ILE A 236 14.15 -12.43 -1.88
CA ILE A 236 14.63 -11.05 -1.91
C ILE A 236 13.45 -10.18 -1.45
N ILE A 237 13.64 -9.39 -0.40
CA ILE A 237 12.63 -8.49 0.14
C ILE A 237 13.20 -7.09 0.07
N THR A 238 12.57 -6.21 -0.70
CA THR A 238 13.02 -4.83 -0.87
C THR A 238 11.96 -3.86 -0.37
N ILE A 239 12.31 -2.95 0.54
CA ILE A 239 11.38 -1.99 1.13
C ILE A 239 11.87 -0.57 0.86
N PHE A 240 11.03 0.25 0.25
CA PHE A 240 11.22 1.70 0.14
C PHE A 240 10.37 2.40 1.19
N THR A 241 11.00 3.24 2.00
CA THR A 241 10.36 4.05 3.04
C THR A 241 10.88 5.48 2.99
N TYR A 242 10.24 6.42 3.68
CA TYR A 242 10.55 7.83 3.50
C TYR A 242 11.90 8.22 4.10
N ASP A 243 12.10 7.99 5.40
CA ASP A 243 13.28 8.43 6.15
C ASP A 243 13.74 7.38 7.18
N ASN A 244 14.82 7.68 7.90
CA ASN A 244 15.36 6.77 8.91
C ASN A 244 14.38 6.47 10.05
N LYS A 245 13.51 7.43 10.40
CA LYS A 245 12.46 7.22 11.40
C LYS A 245 11.45 6.19 10.90
N SER A 246 10.96 6.36 9.68
CA SER A 246 10.02 5.45 9.02
C SER A 246 10.64 4.05 8.85
N ARG A 247 11.95 3.95 8.60
CA ARG A 247 12.67 2.67 8.58
C ARG A 247 12.61 1.95 9.93
N LEU A 248 12.85 2.65 11.03
CA LEU A 248 12.76 2.06 12.37
C LEU A 248 11.33 1.63 12.72
N GLU A 249 10.34 2.38 12.27
CA GLU A 249 8.92 2.01 12.41
C GLU A 249 8.62 0.71 11.65
N ILE A 250 9.06 0.58 10.39
CA ILE A 250 8.95 -0.66 9.62
C ILE A 250 9.61 -1.84 10.34
N LEU A 251 10.83 -1.68 10.82
CA LEU A 251 11.54 -2.72 11.57
C LEU A 251 10.78 -3.12 12.84
N THR A 252 10.09 -2.17 13.47
CA THR A 252 9.23 -2.43 14.63
C THR A 252 8.00 -3.26 14.25
N GLN A 253 7.34 -2.95 13.13
CA GLN A 253 6.21 -3.75 12.61
C GLN A 253 6.67 -5.17 12.24
N LEU A 254 7.78 -5.29 11.51
CA LEU A 254 8.38 -6.59 11.16
C LEU A 254 8.68 -7.42 12.41
N ARG A 255 9.29 -6.79 13.42
CA ARG A 255 9.59 -7.44 14.71
C ARG A 255 8.33 -7.91 15.45
N SER A 256 7.21 -7.19 15.30
CA SER A 256 5.93 -7.61 15.85
C SER A 256 5.38 -8.84 15.10
N MET A 257 5.33 -8.78 13.77
CA MET A 257 4.77 -9.83 12.91
C MET A 257 5.55 -11.15 12.99
N ASN A 258 6.87 -11.09 13.18
CA ASN A 258 7.72 -12.28 13.20
C ASN A 258 8.09 -12.77 14.60
N GLU A 259 7.30 -12.43 15.63
CA GLU A 259 7.53 -12.90 17.01
C GLU A 259 8.93 -12.54 17.53
N LYS A 260 9.43 -11.35 17.17
CA LYS A 260 10.75 -10.82 17.55
C LYS A 260 11.94 -11.53 16.91
N LYS A 261 11.73 -12.31 15.84
CA LYS A 261 12.76 -13.07 15.10
C LYS A 261 13.33 -12.31 13.90
N THR A 262 13.46 -10.98 14.01
CA THR A 262 14.00 -10.14 12.92
C THR A 262 15.40 -10.56 12.50
N ASN A 263 16.26 -11.02 13.41
CA ASN A 263 17.57 -11.57 13.07
C ASN A 263 17.47 -12.75 12.07
N LEU A 264 16.50 -13.64 12.26
CA LEU A 264 16.29 -14.78 11.34
C LEU A 264 15.84 -14.30 9.97
N LEU A 265 14.90 -13.33 9.92
CA LEU A 265 14.47 -12.71 8.66
C LEU A 265 15.68 -12.22 7.84
N PHE A 266 16.61 -11.51 8.47
CA PHE A 266 17.82 -10.99 7.81
C PHE A 266 18.84 -12.08 7.44
N SER A 267 18.95 -13.16 8.23
CA SER A 267 19.92 -14.23 7.97
C SER A 267 19.47 -15.23 6.91
N LEU A 268 18.15 -15.41 6.78
CA LEU A 268 17.55 -16.40 5.89
C LEU A 268 17.11 -15.81 4.54
N ASN A 269 17.08 -14.48 4.41
CA ASN A 269 16.63 -13.76 3.22
C ASN A 269 17.59 -12.64 2.86
N GLN A 270 17.46 -12.13 1.63
CA GLN A 270 18.12 -10.89 1.25
C GLN A 270 17.16 -9.71 1.48
N LEU A 271 17.37 -8.96 2.55
CA LEU A 271 16.54 -7.80 2.89
C LEU A 271 17.25 -6.48 2.52
N ASN A 272 16.63 -5.69 1.65
CA ASN A 272 17.05 -4.35 1.28
C ASN A 272 16.04 -3.34 1.83
N ILE A 273 16.51 -2.29 2.53
CA ILE A 273 15.64 -1.19 2.94
C ILE A 273 16.28 0.13 2.50
N PHE A 274 15.54 0.92 1.73
CA PHE A 274 15.96 2.19 1.17
C PHE A 274 15.09 3.33 1.72
N CYS A 275 15.72 4.45 2.07
CA CYS A 275 15.06 5.69 2.42
C CYS A 275 14.99 6.62 1.19
N THR A 276 13.81 7.11 0.82
CA THR A 276 13.63 7.93 -0.39
C THR A 276 13.95 9.41 -0.20
N LYS A 277 13.93 9.88 1.05
CA LYS A 277 14.24 11.28 1.38
C LYS A 277 15.71 11.61 1.07
N ASP A 278 15.91 12.73 0.39
CA ASP A 278 17.24 13.28 0.14
C ASP A 278 18.02 13.49 1.44
N GLY A 279 19.31 13.14 1.40
CA GLY A 279 20.22 13.25 2.55
C GLY A 279 20.31 12.00 3.44
N GLU A 280 19.48 10.98 3.25
CA GLU A 280 19.60 9.68 3.94
C GLU A 280 20.70 8.78 3.33
N GLY A 281 21.26 9.16 2.16
CA GLY A 281 22.38 8.47 1.52
C GLY A 281 22.02 7.30 0.62
N ASP A 282 20.72 7.04 0.41
CA ASP A 282 20.27 5.87 -0.38
C ASP A 282 20.00 6.15 -1.87
N LYS A 283 20.09 7.42 -2.31
CA LYS A 283 19.77 7.81 -3.69
C LYS A 283 20.52 6.98 -4.75
N GLU A 284 21.84 6.90 -4.65
CA GLU A 284 22.67 6.13 -5.59
C GLU A 284 22.31 4.63 -5.57
N ARG A 285 22.02 4.08 -4.39
CA ARG A 285 21.63 2.68 -4.22
C ARG A 285 20.27 2.38 -4.83
N ILE A 286 19.33 3.32 -4.72
CA ILE A 286 18.01 3.26 -5.35
C ILE A 286 18.16 3.28 -6.88
N GLU A 287 18.95 4.21 -7.40
CA GLU A 287 19.22 4.33 -8.84
C GLU A 287 19.87 3.05 -9.39
N GLU A 288 20.88 2.52 -8.69
CA GLU A 288 21.54 1.26 -9.06
C GLU A 288 20.56 0.08 -9.02
N TYR A 289 19.77 -0.04 -7.96
CA TYR A 289 18.75 -1.08 -7.84
C TYR A 289 17.74 -1.04 -8.98
N CYS A 290 17.17 0.14 -9.27
CA CYS A 290 16.20 0.33 -10.35
C CYS A 290 16.81 0.03 -11.73
N LYS A 291 18.08 0.39 -11.96
CA LYS A 291 18.82 0.06 -13.20
C LYS A 291 19.05 -1.45 -13.34
N ASN A 292 19.42 -2.12 -12.25
CA ASN A 292 19.60 -3.57 -12.23
C ASN A 292 18.27 -4.30 -12.50
N LEU A 293 17.18 -3.79 -11.93
CA LEU A 293 15.83 -4.32 -12.17
C LEU A 293 15.44 -4.22 -13.66
N LYS A 294 15.65 -3.05 -14.29
CA LYS A 294 15.45 -2.85 -15.75
C LYS A 294 16.27 -3.86 -16.57
N THR A 295 17.54 -4.05 -16.21
CA THR A 295 18.45 -4.96 -16.93
C THR A 295 17.99 -6.43 -16.85
N LYS A 296 17.59 -6.88 -15.65
CA LYS A 296 17.02 -8.22 -15.45
C LYS A 296 15.74 -8.42 -16.27
N GLY A 297 14.87 -7.40 -16.34
CA GLY A 297 13.65 -7.45 -17.13
C GLY A 297 13.90 -7.62 -18.63
N ILE A 298 14.87 -6.89 -19.19
CA ILE A 298 15.26 -7.03 -20.61
C ILE A 298 15.80 -8.44 -20.89
N ALA A 299 16.62 -9.00 -19.99
CA ALA A 299 17.14 -10.36 -20.13
C ALA A 299 15.99 -11.40 -20.13
N ALA A 300 15.06 -11.29 -19.18
CA ALA A 300 13.90 -12.17 -19.09
C ALA A 300 13.01 -12.09 -20.34
N GLN A 301 12.79 -10.90 -20.88
CA GLN A 301 12.02 -10.70 -22.11
C GLN A 301 12.66 -11.43 -23.32
N LYS A 302 13.99 -11.35 -23.47
CA LYS A 302 14.72 -12.06 -24.54
C LYS A 302 14.56 -13.58 -24.43
N GLU A 303 14.59 -14.13 -23.21
CA GLU A 303 14.39 -15.57 -22.98
C GLU A 303 12.96 -16.02 -23.32
N ILE A 304 11.94 -15.22 -23.00
CA ILE A 304 10.55 -15.56 -23.30
C ILE A 304 10.31 -15.57 -24.81
N ILE A 305 10.83 -14.56 -25.52
CA ILE A 305 10.71 -14.47 -26.98
C ILE A 305 11.43 -15.66 -27.65
N SER A 306 12.63 -16.02 -27.18
CA SER A 306 13.37 -17.14 -27.76
C SER A 306 12.67 -18.49 -27.54
N LYS A 307 12.14 -18.75 -26.34
CA LYS A 307 11.34 -19.96 -26.04
C LYS A 307 10.09 -20.04 -26.92
N THR A 308 9.35 -18.95 -27.05
CA THR A 308 8.14 -18.89 -27.88
C THR A 308 8.44 -19.17 -29.36
N ALA A 309 9.54 -18.61 -29.89
CA ALA A 309 9.96 -18.86 -31.27
C ALA A 309 10.39 -20.32 -31.51
N VAL A 310 11.02 -20.96 -30.52
CA VAL A 310 11.38 -22.39 -30.59
C VAL A 310 10.14 -23.28 -30.56
N ASP A 311 9.16 -22.98 -29.70
CA ASP A 311 7.93 -23.76 -29.59
C ASP A 311 7.05 -23.64 -30.85
N GLN A 312 7.05 -22.48 -31.51
CA GLN A 312 6.38 -22.30 -32.81
C GLN A 312 7.06 -23.11 -33.92
N ARG A 313 8.40 -23.19 -33.93
CA ARG A 313 9.15 -24.01 -34.91
C ARG A 313 9.02 -25.52 -34.70
N LYS A 314 8.63 -25.97 -33.50
CA LYS A 314 8.37 -27.39 -33.21
C LYS A 314 6.93 -27.83 -33.54
N LYS A 315 6.03 -26.87 -33.76
CA LYS A 315 4.61 -27.10 -34.06
C LYS A 315 4.25 -26.90 -35.54
N GLY A 316 5.19 -26.44 -36.36
CA GLY A 316 5.08 -26.37 -37.83
C GLY A 316 6.06 -27.33 -38.48
#